data_AF-A0A939I3I2-F1
#
_entry.id   AF-A0A939I3I2-F1
#
_cell.length_a   1.000
_cell.length_b   1.000
_cell.length_c   1.000
_cell.angle_alpha   90.00
_cell.angle_beta   90.00
_cell.angle_gamma   90.00
#
_symmetry.space_group_name_H-M   'P 1'
#
loop_
_entity.id
_entity.type
_entity.pdbx_description
1 polymer ?
#
loop_
_entity_poly.entity_id
_entity_poly.type
_entity_poly.pdbx_seq_one_letter_code
_entity_poly.pdbx_strand_id
1 'polypeptide(L)'
;MTTAAGALSATVGVLVGGIVTRSAQDRQWSRDQQLAAYQELLGHYARFTMELRRAHGDRRGWDYDWGEWSAALMRASLVAPAEVAAAIHEFGLAVDTFLDQVARTRGPLTNPLPPDEFEQARQAPARAQVQLVNAIRRSLSADRRGIPFPIGG
;
A
#
# COMPACT_ATOMS: atom_id res chain seq x y z
N MET A 1 -18.34 71.02 -9.08
CA MET A 1 -17.20 70.32 -8.47
C MET A 1 -17.73 69.11 -7.73
N THR A 2 -17.10 67.97 -8.00
CA THR A 2 -17.34 66.60 -7.52
C THR A 2 -17.02 66.41 -6.04
N THR A 3 -17.87 65.66 -5.32
CA THR A 3 -17.46 64.95 -4.09
C THR A 3 -18.11 63.56 -4.08
N ALA A 4 -17.50 62.60 -4.80
CA ALA A 4 -17.69 61.18 -4.54
C ALA A 4 -16.49 60.74 -3.67
N ALA A 5 -16.71 60.63 -2.37
CA ALA A 5 -15.70 60.14 -1.44
C ALA A 5 -15.57 58.61 -1.61
N GLY A 6 -14.36 58.17 -1.96
CA GLY A 6 -14.06 56.80 -2.32
C GLY A 6 -14.15 55.83 -1.13
N ALA A 7 -14.74 54.66 -1.40
CA ALA A 7 -14.52 53.45 -0.65
C ALA A 7 -13.44 52.63 -1.37
N LEU A 8 -12.22 52.64 -0.85
CA LEU A 8 -11.17 51.69 -1.23
C LEU A 8 -10.47 51.21 0.03
N SER A 9 -10.99 50.14 0.63
CA SER A 9 -10.26 49.33 1.61
C SER A 9 -10.96 47.98 1.81
N ALA A 10 -10.83 47.05 0.85
CA ALA A 10 -11.08 45.62 1.11
C ALA A 10 -10.66 44.71 -0.07
N THR A 11 -9.40 44.72 -0.50
CA THR A 11 -8.95 43.66 -1.44
C THR A 11 -7.47 43.32 -1.31
N VAL A 12 -7.01 43.09 -0.08
CA VAL A 12 -5.68 42.48 0.15
C VAL A 12 -5.77 41.15 0.91
N GLY A 13 -6.89 40.86 1.58
CA GLY A 13 -7.06 39.62 2.37
C GLY A 13 -7.46 38.34 1.61
N VAL A 14 -7.99 38.43 0.38
CA VAL A 14 -8.58 37.26 -0.31
C VAL A 14 -7.61 36.56 -1.26
N LEU A 15 -6.54 37.23 -1.73
CA LEU A 15 -5.59 36.64 -2.69
C LEU A 15 -4.58 35.69 -2.03
N VAL A 16 -4.32 35.81 -0.73
CA VAL A 16 -3.40 34.90 0.00
C VAL A 16 -4.12 33.60 0.40
N GLY A 17 -5.42 33.68 0.75
CA GLY A 17 -6.22 32.48 1.10
C GLY A 17 -6.41 31.51 -0.07
N GLY A 18 -6.65 32.02 -1.29
CA GLY A 18 -6.91 31.17 -2.46
C GLY A 18 -5.72 30.30 -2.89
N ILE A 19 -4.49 30.81 -2.80
CA ILE A 19 -3.28 30.07 -3.19
C ILE A 19 -2.88 29.06 -2.10
N VAL A 20 -2.99 29.44 -0.82
CA VAL A 20 -2.67 28.55 0.31
C VAL A 20 -3.68 27.41 0.39
N THR A 21 -4.99 27.67 0.27
CA THR A 21 -6.04 26.64 0.25
C THR A 21 -5.86 25.65 -0.89
N ARG A 22 -5.53 26.11 -2.12
CA ARG A 22 -5.31 25.22 -3.26
C ARG A 22 -4.13 24.27 -3.04
N SER A 23 -3.01 24.80 -2.54
CA SER A 23 -1.82 23.97 -2.27
C SER A 23 -2.02 22.95 -1.14
N ALA A 24 -2.88 23.25 -0.15
CA ALA A 24 -3.23 22.32 0.91
C ALA A 24 -4.20 21.24 0.41
N GLN A 25 -5.18 21.61 -0.42
CA GLN A 25 -6.12 20.69 -1.06
C GLN A 25 -5.43 19.71 -2.00
N ASP A 26 -4.49 20.17 -2.84
CA ASP A 26 -3.75 19.31 -3.76
C ASP A 26 -2.88 18.27 -3.02
N ARG A 27 -2.24 18.67 -1.90
CA ARG A 27 -1.48 17.76 -1.04
C ARG A 27 -2.36 16.74 -0.33
N GLN A 28 -3.54 17.16 0.12
CA GLN A 28 -4.50 16.27 0.76
C GLN A 28 -5.03 15.25 -0.25
N TRP A 29 -5.41 15.70 -1.45
CA TRP A 29 -5.82 14.84 -2.55
C TRP A 29 -4.76 13.78 -2.89
N SER A 30 -3.50 14.20 -3.01
CA SER A 30 -2.37 13.29 -3.26
C SER A 30 -2.21 12.23 -2.16
N ARG A 31 -2.37 12.62 -0.88
CA ARG A 31 -2.33 11.69 0.27
C ARG A 31 -3.49 10.70 0.28
N ASP A 32 -4.69 11.15 -0.02
CA ASP A 32 -5.88 10.29 -0.05
C ASP A 32 -5.76 9.24 -1.16
N GLN A 33 -5.24 9.63 -2.33
CA GLN A 33 -4.94 8.70 -3.44
C GLN A 33 -3.85 7.69 -3.07
N GLN A 34 -2.78 8.13 -2.40
CA GLN A 34 -1.74 7.23 -1.88
C GLN A 34 -2.31 6.21 -0.89
N LEU A 35 -3.10 6.67 0.08
CA LEU A 35 -3.72 5.80 1.09
C LEU A 35 -4.65 4.77 0.45
N ALA A 36 -5.47 5.19 -0.53
CA ALA A 36 -6.35 4.28 -1.25
C ALA A 36 -5.56 3.18 -1.99
N ALA A 37 -4.51 3.55 -2.73
CA ALA A 37 -3.68 2.60 -3.46
C ALA A 37 -2.92 1.63 -2.52
N TYR A 38 -2.43 2.13 -1.39
CA TYR A 38 -1.76 1.27 -0.41
C TYR A 38 -2.73 0.31 0.30
N GLN A 39 -3.94 0.77 0.62
CA GLN A 39 -4.99 -0.07 1.20
C GLN A 39 -5.41 -1.17 0.24
N GLU A 40 -5.55 -0.84 -1.05
CA GLU A 40 -5.84 -1.80 -2.10
C GLU A 40 -4.76 -2.89 -2.17
N LEU A 41 -3.48 -2.49 -2.30
CA LEU A 41 -2.35 -3.43 -2.35
C LEU A 41 -2.29 -4.36 -1.12
N LEU A 42 -2.40 -3.79 0.08
CA LEU A 42 -2.37 -4.58 1.33
C LEU A 42 -3.61 -5.47 1.47
N GLY A 43 -4.76 -5.03 0.96
CA GLY A 43 -5.98 -5.84 0.90
C GLY A 43 -5.82 -7.04 -0.03
N HIS A 44 -5.19 -6.86 -1.19
CA HIS A 44 -4.84 -7.96 -2.08
C HIS A 44 -3.91 -8.98 -1.41
N TYR A 45 -2.88 -8.50 -0.71
CA TYR A 45 -1.97 -9.36 0.04
C TYR A 45 -2.70 -10.23 1.06
N ALA A 46 -3.48 -9.61 1.95
CA ALA A 46 -4.22 -10.34 2.99
C ALA A 46 -5.19 -11.37 2.41
N ARG A 47 -5.86 -11.05 1.29
CA ARG A 47 -6.79 -11.99 0.64
C ARG A 47 -6.06 -13.22 0.10
N PHE A 48 -4.98 -13.04 -0.66
CA PHE A 48 -4.31 -14.21 -1.25
C PHE A 48 -3.60 -15.04 -0.17
N THR A 49 -3.02 -14.45 0.87
CA THR A 49 -2.37 -15.23 1.94
C THR A 49 -3.38 -16.11 2.67
N MET A 50 -4.56 -15.57 2.97
CA MET A 50 -5.66 -16.34 3.58
C MET A 50 -6.17 -17.45 2.66
N GLU A 51 -6.42 -17.15 1.38
CA GLU A 51 -6.92 -18.14 0.42
C GLU A 51 -5.91 -19.25 0.17
N LEU A 52 -4.62 -18.91 0.06
CA LEU A 52 -3.55 -19.88 -0.12
C LEU A 52 -3.36 -20.77 1.10
N ARG A 53 -3.42 -20.18 2.30
CA ARG A 53 -3.38 -20.96 3.55
C ARG A 53 -4.52 -21.97 3.62
N ARG A 54 -5.75 -21.56 3.27
CA ARG A 54 -6.90 -22.46 3.17
C ARG A 54 -6.69 -23.52 2.09
N ALA A 55 -6.15 -23.14 0.94
CA ALA A 55 -5.89 -24.07 -0.16
C ALA A 55 -4.97 -25.22 0.27
N HIS A 56 -3.90 -24.92 1.01
CA HIS A 56 -3.02 -25.94 1.57
C HIS A 56 -3.68 -26.80 2.65
N GLY A 57 -4.46 -26.19 3.55
CA GLY A 57 -5.16 -26.91 4.62
C GLY A 57 -6.25 -27.85 4.11
N ASP A 58 -7.07 -27.36 3.20
CA ASP A 58 -8.23 -28.08 2.63
C ASP A 58 -7.85 -28.95 1.43
N ARG A 59 -6.59 -28.88 0.98
CA ARG A 59 -6.08 -29.56 -0.23
C ARG A 59 -6.93 -29.25 -1.45
N ARG A 60 -7.21 -27.97 -1.66
CA ARG A 60 -8.04 -27.49 -2.77
C ARG A 60 -7.25 -26.65 -3.73
N GLY A 61 -7.76 -26.58 -4.97
CA GLY A 61 -7.28 -25.60 -5.94
C GLY A 61 -7.54 -24.20 -5.41
N TRP A 62 -6.71 -23.27 -5.86
CA TRP A 62 -6.90 -21.86 -5.64
C TRP A 62 -6.87 -21.15 -6.99
N ASP A 63 -7.68 -20.11 -7.09
CA ASP A 63 -7.69 -19.22 -8.24
C ASP A 63 -7.66 -17.81 -7.67
N TYR A 64 -6.59 -17.10 -7.98
CA TYR A 64 -6.38 -15.75 -7.51
C TYR A 64 -5.96 -14.90 -8.69
N ASP A 65 -6.55 -13.72 -8.79
CA ASP A 65 -6.28 -12.79 -9.88
C ASP A 65 -4.89 -12.15 -9.72
N TRP A 66 -3.89 -12.80 -10.30
CA TRP A 66 -2.52 -12.30 -10.35
C TRP A 66 -2.37 -11.03 -11.20
N GLY A 67 -3.24 -10.86 -12.20
CA GLY A 67 -3.27 -9.65 -13.00
C GLY A 67 -3.63 -8.45 -12.13
N GLU A 68 -4.65 -8.60 -11.30
CA GLU A 68 -5.07 -7.55 -10.37
C GLU A 68 -4.03 -7.27 -9.28
N TRP A 69 -3.31 -8.28 -8.79
CA TRP A 69 -2.17 -8.08 -7.90
C TRP A 69 -1.05 -7.25 -8.55
N SER A 70 -0.64 -7.60 -9.77
CA SER A 70 0.38 -6.84 -10.50
C SER A 70 -0.09 -5.42 -10.78
N ALA A 71 -1.38 -5.23 -11.11
CA ALA A 71 -1.96 -3.92 -11.33
C ALA A 71 -1.97 -3.08 -10.04
N ALA A 72 -2.30 -3.67 -8.88
CA ALA A 72 -2.27 -3.01 -7.58
C ALA A 72 -0.83 -2.56 -7.21
N LEU A 73 0.18 -3.39 -7.46
CA LEU A 73 1.60 -3.02 -7.27
C LEU A 73 1.98 -1.81 -8.13
N MET A 74 1.57 -1.79 -9.41
CA MET A 74 1.82 -0.68 -10.32
C MET A 74 1.11 0.59 -9.87
N ARG A 75 -0.20 0.52 -9.53
CA ARG A 75 -0.99 1.66 -9.06
C ARG A 75 -0.38 2.28 -7.80
N ALA A 76 -0.01 1.45 -6.82
CA ALA A 76 0.65 1.90 -5.60
C ALA A 76 2.00 2.56 -5.90
N SER A 77 2.80 2.01 -6.82
CA SER A 77 4.11 2.57 -7.19
C SER A 77 4.02 3.92 -7.91
N LEU A 78 2.96 4.16 -8.71
CA LEU A 78 2.78 5.42 -9.45
C LEU A 78 2.59 6.63 -8.55
N VAL A 79 1.95 6.44 -7.40
CA VAL A 79 1.65 7.51 -6.44
C VAL A 79 2.65 7.57 -5.29
N ALA A 80 3.54 6.58 -5.19
CA ALA A 80 4.47 6.44 -4.09
C ALA A 80 5.69 7.35 -4.21
N PRO A 81 6.16 7.95 -3.09
CA PRO A 81 7.52 8.49 -3.01
C PRO A 81 8.55 7.38 -3.26
N ALA A 82 9.75 7.76 -3.73
CA ALA A 82 10.79 6.82 -4.14
C ALA A 82 11.12 5.74 -3.08
N GLU A 83 11.23 6.12 -1.80
CA GLU A 83 11.50 5.17 -0.71
C GLU A 83 10.37 4.13 -0.54
N VAL A 84 9.12 4.54 -0.73
CA VAL A 84 7.96 3.65 -0.63
C VAL A 84 7.87 2.76 -1.88
N ALA A 85 8.14 3.30 -3.07
CA ALA A 85 8.19 2.53 -4.31
C ALA A 85 9.26 1.43 -4.25
N ALA A 86 10.44 1.72 -3.70
CA ALA A 86 11.46 0.70 -3.45
C ALA A 86 10.96 -0.39 -2.49
N ALA A 87 10.28 -0.02 -1.39
CA ALA A 87 9.70 -1.00 -0.47
C ALA A 87 8.56 -1.83 -1.09
N ILE A 88 7.77 -1.25 -2.01
CA ILE A 88 6.76 -1.97 -2.80
C ILE A 88 7.43 -3.01 -3.70
N HIS A 89 8.53 -2.66 -4.36
CA HIS A 89 9.28 -3.57 -5.20
C HIS A 89 9.82 -4.77 -4.43
N GLU A 90 10.52 -4.52 -3.32
CA GLU A 90 11.05 -5.59 -2.43
C GLU A 90 9.94 -6.49 -1.89
N PHE A 91 8.80 -5.90 -1.54
CA PHE A 91 7.62 -6.66 -1.13
C PHE A 91 7.07 -7.55 -2.24
N GLY A 92 6.97 -7.04 -3.46
CA GLY A 92 6.58 -7.82 -4.64
C GLY A 92 7.50 -9.02 -4.88
N LEU A 93 8.82 -8.82 -4.79
CA LEU A 93 9.82 -9.91 -4.93
C LEU A 93 9.69 -10.97 -3.84
N ALA A 94 9.50 -10.55 -2.59
CA ALA A 94 9.31 -11.48 -1.47
C ALA A 94 8.03 -12.31 -1.61
N VAL A 95 6.95 -11.70 -2.12
CA VAL A 95 5.70 -12.41 -2.45
C VAL A 95 5.92 -13.38 -3.60
N ASP A 96 6.56 -12.97 -4.69
CA ASP A 96 6.81 -13.84 -5.84
C ASP A 96 7.63 -15.08 -5.46
N THR A 97 8.70 -14.88 -4.68
CA THR A 97 9.53 -15.96 -4.14
C THR A 97 8.74 -16.91 -3.26
N PHE A 98 7.84 -16.38 -2.42
CA PHE A 98 6.95 -17.20 -1.60
C PHE A 98 6.01 -18.04 -2.48
N LEU A 99 5.41 -17.45 -3.51
CA LEU A 99 4.50 -18.14 -4.42
C LEU A 99 5.19 -19.21 -5.26
N ASP A 100 6.44 -18.98 -5.66
CA ASP A 100 7.27 -20.00 -6.28
C ASP A 100 7.37 -21.25 -5.40
N GLN A 101 7.60 -21.05 -4.11
CA GLN A 101 7.76 -22.16 -3.15
C GLN A 101 6.44 -22.87 -2.89
N VAL A 102 5.37 -22.13 -2.59
CA VAL A 102 4.14 -22.71 -2.02
C VAL A 102 3.04 -22.96 -3.05
N ALA A 103 3.10 -22.37 -4.24
CA ALA A 103 2.07 -22.55 -5.24
C ALA A 103 2.58 -23.19 -6.54
N ARG A 104 3.75 -22.76 -7.03
CA ARG A 104 4.30 -23.25 -8.32
C ARG A 104 5.09 -24.54 -8.14
N THR A 105 5.96 -24.61 -7.13
CA THR A 105 6.79 -25.80 -6.85
C THR A 105 6.02 -26.85 -6.06
N ARG A 106 5.24 -26.42 -5.05
CA ARG A 106 4.49 -27.30 -4.16
C ARG A 106 3.01 -26.95 -4.14
N GLY A 107 2.33 -27.21 -5.26
CA GLY A 107 0.93 -26.88 -5.44
C GLY A 107 0.02 -27.43 -4.33
N PRO A 108 -0.97 -26.66 -3.84
CA PRO A 108 -1.86 -27.07 -2.75
C PRO A 108 -2.65 -28.37 -3.00
N LEU A 109 -2.90 -28.70 -4.27
CA LEU A 109 -3.60 -29.93 -4.67
C LEU A 109 -2.67 -31.15 -4.73
N THR A 110 -1.45 -30.97 -5.22
CA THR A 110 -0.56 -32.07 -5.59
C THR A 110 0.47 -32.40 -4.52
N ASN A 111 0.97 -31.38 -3.82
CA ASN A 111 2.00 -31.52 -2.80
C ASN A 111 1.86 -30.40 -1.74
N PRO A 112 0.79 -30.40 -0.93
CA PRO A 112 0.56 -29.35 0.04
C PRO A 112 1.65 -29.34 1.12
N LEU A 113 2.12 -28.14 1.46
CA LEU A 113 2.98 -27.94 2.61
C LEU A 113 2.22 -28.22 3.93
N PRO A 114 2.87 -28.84 4.93
CA PRO A 114 2.31 -28.89 6.27
C PRO A 114 2.23 -27.47 6.87
N PRO A 115 1.35 -27.25 7.86
CA PRO A 115 1.09 -25.91 8.41
C PRO A 115 2.35 -25.15 8.87
N ASP A 116 3.27 -25.83 9.54
CA ASP A 116 4.48 -25.19 10.08
C ASP A 116 5.44 -24.75 8.98
N GLU A 117 5.62 -25.56 7.92
CA GLU A 117 6.44 -25.19 6.76
C GLU A 117 5.80 -24.05 5.96
N PHE A 118 4.46 -24.02 5.86
CA PHE A 118 3.75 -22.92 5.25
C PHE A 118 3.99 -21.60 6.02
N GLU A 119 3.85 -21.62 7.35
CA GLU A 119 4.10 -20.45 8.20
C GLU A 119 5.57 -20.03 8.17
N GLN A 120 6.51 -20.96 8.00
CA GLN A 120 7.92 -20.67 7.80
C GLN A 120 8.17 -19.96 6.46
N ALA A 121 7.59 -20.46 5.36
CA ALA A 121 7.68 -19.82 4.04
C ALA A 121 7.06 -18.41 4.03
N ARG A 122 5.99 -18.19 4.80
CA ARG A 122 5.32 -16.88 4.94
C ARG A 122 6.15 -15.82 5.67
N GLN A 123 7.22 -16.20 6.38
CA GLN A 123 8.03 -15.24 7.15
C GLN A 123 8.66 -14.15 6.28
N ALA A 124 9.16 -14.51 5.09
CA ALA A 124 9.80 -13.55 4.19
C ALA A 124 8.84 -12.45 3.69
N PRO A 125 7.67 -12.77 3.08
CA PRO A 125 6.72 -11.75 2.67
C PRO A 125 6.13 -10.99 3.87
N ALA A 126 5.95 -11.63 5.04
CA ALA A 126 5.52 -10.95 6.25
C ALA A 126 6.53 -9.88 6.73
N ARG A 127 7.83 -10.17 6.68
CA ARG A 127 8.87 -9.17 7.00
C ARG A 127 8.89 -8.03 6.00
N ALA A 128 8.77 -8.32 4.71
CA ALA A 128 8.72 -7.31 3.67
C ALA A 128 7.46 -6.43 3.79
N GLN A 129 6.32 -7.00 4.18
CA GLN A 129 5.10 -6.25 4.50
C GLN A 129 5.34 -5.24 5.64
N VAL A 130 6.02 -5.65 6.72
CA VAL A 130 6.37 -4.75 7.83
C VAL A 130 7.26 -3.60 7.35
N GLN A 131 8.24 -3.89 6.51
CA GLN A 131 9.13 -2.87 5.94
C GLN A 131 8.35 -1.87 5.08
N LEU A 132 7.45 -2.36 4.23
CA LEU A 132 6.56 -1.54 3.40
C LEU A 132 5.63 -0.66 4.26
N VAL A 133 4.93 -1.24 5.24
CA VAL A 133 4.05 -0.49 6.15
C VAL A 133 4.83 0.61 6.88
N ASN A 134 6.03 0.31 7.34
CA ASN A 134 6.87 1.31 8.00
C ASN A 134 7.37 2.40 7.04
N ALA A 135 7.68 2.07 5.79
CA ALA A 135 8.00 3.06 4.76
C ALA A 135 6.81 3.99 4.48
N ILE A 136 5.61 3.43 4.31
CA ILE A 136 4.37 4.19 4.15
C ILE A 136 4.14 5.11 5.35
N ARG A 137 4.23 4.59 6.59
CA ARG A 137 4.03 5.39 7.81
C ARG A 137 5.00 6.56 7.92
N ARG A 138 6.29 6.35 7.60
CA ARG A 138 7.30 7.43 7.57
C ARG A 138 7.02 8.46 6.48
N SER A 139 6.46 8.05 5.34
CA SER A 139 6.12 8.97 4.26
C SER A 139 4.92 9.87 4.60
N LEU A 140 3.98 9.37 5.41
CA LEU A 140 2.74 10.06 5.76
C LEU A 140 2.85 10.89 7.05
N SER A 141 3.66 10.44 8.01
CA SER A 141 3.75 11.00 9.36
C SER A 141 5.20 11.26 9.78
N ALA A 142 5.40 12.31 10.59
CA ALA A 142 6.71 12.59 11.21
C ALA A 142 7.10 11.56 12.30
N ASP A 143 6.17 10.69 12.71
CA ASP A 143 6.44 9.64 13.70
C ASP A 143 7.29 8.51 13.09
N ARG A 144 8.47 8.33 13.66
CA ARG A 144 9.48 7.35 13.20
C ARG A 144 9.41 6.02 13.96
N ARG A 145 8.52 5.87 14.94
CA ARG A 145 8.39 4.59 15.67
C ARG A 145 7.75 3.54 14.77
N GLY A 146 8.61 2.72 14.16
CA GLY A 146 8.22 1.58 13.34
C GLY A 146 7.44 0.54 14.14
N ILE A 147 6.57 -0.20 13.46
CA ILE A 147 5.92 -1.39 14.01
C ILE A 147 6.86 -2.58 13.79
N PRO A 148 7.17 -3.39 14.81
CA PRO A 148 8.12 -4.49 14.69
C PRO A 148 7.47 -5.84 14.31
N PHE A 149 6.15 -5.87 14.09
CA PHE A 149 5.37 -7.08 13.84
C PHE A 149 4.51 -6.98 12.58
N PRO A 150 4.25 -8.09 11.88
CA PRO A 150 3.36 -8.12 10.72
C PRO A 150 1.91 -7.79 11.08
N ILE A 151 1.15 -7.26 10.11
CA ILE A 151 -0.25 -6.86 10.29
C ILE A 151 -1.11 -7.62 9.28
N GLY A 152 -2.10 -8.36 9.77
CA GLY A 152 -2.88 -9.27 8.92
C GLY A 152 -2.18 -10.62 8.74
N GLY A 153 -2.97 -11.69 8.85
CA GLY A 153 -2.52 -13.09 8.90
C GLY A 153 -2.13 -13.66 7.55
#